data_AF-A0A7W8R3D7-F1
#
_entry.id   AF-A0A7W8R3D7-F1
#
_cell.length_a   1.000
_cell.length_b   1.000
_cell.length_c   1.000
_cell.angle_alpha   90.00
_cell.angle_beta   90.00
_cell.angle_gamma   90.00
#
_symmetry.space_group_name_H-M   'P 1'
#
loop_
_entity.id
_entity.type
_entity.pdbx_description
1 polymer ?
#
loop_
_entity_poly.entity_id
_entity_poly.type
_entity_poly.pdbx_seq_one_letter_code
_entity_poly.pdbx_strand_id
1 'polypeptide(L)'
;MAKLLGSLLRVARVAIISGGAWTQFEKQVLSQLAADANLSNLSILPTCGTKYYQYNSDWQQLYAENFITGEKNKIITNLNAAVKSAGFATNKIWAGKRKGLLKP
;
A
#
# COMPACT_ATOMS: atom_id res chain seq x y z
N MET A 1 8.71 -9.80 -14.69
CA MET A 1 7.79 -8.63 -14.63
C MET A 1 8.53 -7.30 -14.71
N ALA A 2 9.45 -6.96 -13.80
CA ALA A 2 10.07 -5.64 -13.74
C ALA A 2 10.68 -5.12 -15.06
N LYS A 3 11.34 -5.98 -15.86
CA LYS A 3 11.86 -5.61 -17.20
C LYS A 3 10.77 -5.16 -18.17
N LEU A 4 9.60 -5.81 -18.15
CA LEU A 4 8.45 -5.44 -18.99
C LEU A 4 7.85 -4.12 -18.52
N LEU A 5 7.68 -3.94 -17.21
CA LEU A 5 7.21 -2.67 -16.64
C LEU A 5 8.15 -1.52 -16.99
N GLY A 6 9.47 -1.69 -16.81
CA GLY A 6 10.46 -0.68 -17.22
C GLY A 6 10.41 -0.36 -18.71
N SER A 7 10.10 -1.35 -19.56
CA SER A 7 9.92 -1.12 -21.00
C SER A 7 8.63 -0.36 -21.31
N LEU A 8 7.54 -0.65 -20.62
CA LEU A 8 6.27 0.08 -20.75
C LEU A 8 6.42 1.55 -20.34
N LEU A 9 7.18 1.83 -19.27
CA LEU A 9 7.45 3.20 -18.81
C LEU A 9 8.17 4.09 -19.84
N ARG A 10 8.82 3.51 -20.85
CA ARG A 10 9.42 4.29 -21.95
C ARG A 10 8.40 4.80 -22.95
N VAL A 11 7.24 4.16 -23.06
CA VAL A 11 6.23 4.45 -24.10
C VAL A 11 4.89 4.91 -23.55
N ALA A 12 4.64 4.73 -22.25
CA ALA A 12 3.39 5.09 -21.62
C ALA A 12 3.58 5.55 -20.17
N ARG A 13 2.64 6.36 -19.68
CA ARG A 13 2.45 6.63 -18.25
C ARG A 13 1.72 5.44 -17.63
N VAL A 14 2.20 4.98 -16.48
CA VAL A 14 1.68 3.80 -15.79
C VAL A 14 1.33 4.18 -14.36
N ALA A 15 0.15 3.77 -13.91
CA ALA A 15 -0.28 3.89 -12.52
C ALA A 15 -0.42 2.49 -11.89
N ILE A 16 0.15 2.29 -10.69
CA ILE A 16 -0.03 1.06 -9.91
C ILE A 16 -0.84 1.38 -8.66
N ILE A 17 -2.02 0.78 -8.55
CA ILE A 17 -2.95 0.96 -7.43
C ILE A 17 -3.07 -0.35 -6.65
N SER A 18 -2.93 -0.30 -5.32
CA SER A 18 -3.08 -1.47 -4.45
C SER A 18 -3.50 -1.07 -3.04
N GLY A 19 -4.10 -2.00 -2.29
CA GLY A 19 -4.38 -1.84 -0.87
C GLY A 19 -3.13 -1.88 0.03
N GLY A 20 -1.96 -2.20 -0.52
CA GLY A 20 -0.68 -2.20 0.20
C GLY A 20 -0.23 -0.81 0.65
N ALA A 21 0.64 -0.77 1.65
CA ALA A 21 1.30 0.47 2.10
C ALA A 21 2.51 0.81 1.21
N TRP A 22 2.99 2.05 1.25
CA TRP A 22 4.17 2.52 0.51
C TRP A 22 5.39 1.59 0.63
N THR A 23 5.71 1.14 1.84
CA THR A 23 6.85 0.23 2.09
C THR A 23 6.77 -1.10 1.36
N GLN A 24 5.56 -1.54 1.00
CA GLN A 24 5.37 -2.71 0.17
C GLN A 24 5.73 -2.42 -1.29
N PHE A 25 5.40 -1.24 -1.82
CA PHE A 25 5.80 -0.82 -3.17
C PHE A 25 7.30 -0.66 -3.29
N GLU A 26 7.96 -0.07 -2.29
CA GLU A 26 9.42 0.03 -2.24
C GLU A 26 10.08 -1.35 -2.41
N LYS A 27 9.60 -2.32 -1.64
CA LYS A 27 10.15 -3.69 -1.62
C LYS A 27 9.78 -4.53 -2.83
N GLN A 28 8.55 -4.43 -3.32
CA GLN A 28 8.03 -5.37 -4.32
C GLN A 28 8.09 -4.84 -5.74
N VAL A 29 8.10 -3.53 -5.92
CA VAL A 29 8.05 -2.89 -7.24
C VAL A 29 9.31 -2.06 -7.47
N LEU A 30 9.54 -1.04 -6.65
CA LEU A 30 10.54 0.00 -6.94
C LEU A 30 11.96 -0.56 -6.89
N SER A 31 12.28 -1.37 -5.87
CA SER A 31 13.60 -2.03 -5.75
C SER A 31 13.89 -3.05 -6.84
N GLN A 32 12.88 -3.46 -7.62
CA GLN A 32 13.03 -4.44 -8.70
C GLN A 32 13.22 -3.78 -10.06
N LEU A 33 12.98 -2.47 -10.19
CA LEU A 33 13.17 -1.73 -11.44
C LEU A 33 14.66 -1.49 -11.69
N ALA A 34 15.04 -1.46 -12.97
CA ALA A 34 16.39 -1.06 -13.36
C ALA A 34 16.63 0.41 -12.99
N ALA A 35 17.88 0.77 -12.70
CA ALA A 35 18.24 2.12 -12.26
C ALA A 35 17.94 3.21 -13.30
N ASP A 36 17.86 2.84 -14.58
CA ASP A 36 17.56 3.71 -15.73
C ASP A 36 16.06 3.71 -16.10
N ALA A 37 15.20 3.09 -15.31
CA ALA A 37 13.76 3.12 -15.55
C ALA A 37 13.23 4.56 -15.49
N ASN A 38 12.38 4.94 -16.45
CA ASN A 38 11.79 6.27 -16.49
C ASN A 38 10.68 6.43 -15.41
N LEU A 39 11.11 6.69 -14.17
CA LEU A 39 10.22 6.80 -13.02
C LEU A 39 9.26 8.00 -13.11
N SER A 40 9.59 9.03 -13.89
CA SER A 40 8.68 10.19 -14.09
C SER A 40 7.35 9.81 -14.75
N ASN A 41 7.30 8.66 -15.43
CA ASN A 41 6.09 8.08 -16.01
C ASN A 41 5.36 7.12 -15.07
N LEU A 42 5.86 6.90 -13.85
CA LEU A 42 5.29 5.97 -12.88
C LEU A 42 4.57 6.71 -11.74
N SER A 43 3.27 6.45 -11.62
CA SER A 43 2.42 6.89 -10.51
C SER A 43 2.17 5.72 -9.56
N ILE A 44 2.38 5.93 -8.25
CA ILE A 44 2.13 4.90 -7.23
C ILE A 44 0.99 5.35 -6.32
N LEU A 45 -0.05 4.52 -6.21
CA LEU A 45 -1.26 4.80 -5.45
C LEU A 45 -1.52 3.73 -4.38
N PRO A 46 -0.86 3.82 -3.22
CA PRO A 46 -1.08 2.92 -2.09
C PRO A 46 -2.48 3.09 -1.48
N THR A 47 -2.84 2.14 -0.60
CA THR A 47 -4.09 2.16 0.18
C THR A 47 -5.33 2.42 -0.69
N CYS A 48 -5.38 1.77 -1.86
CA CYS A 48 -6.42 1.90 -2.87
C CYS A 48 -6.64 3.34 -3.38
N GLY A 49 -5.57 4.14 -3.46
CA GLY A 49 -5.61 5.50 -4.01
C GLY A 49 -5.85 6.61 -2.99
N THR A 50 -6.02 6.28 -1.71
CA THR A 50 -6.06 7.28 -0.61
C THR A 50 -4.69 7.90 -0.33
N LYS A 51 -3.63 7.38 -0.96
CA LYS A 51 -2.31 8.02 -1.02
C LYS A 51 -1.84 8.06 -2.46
N TYR A 52 -1.11 9.11 -2.81
CA TYR A 52 -0.50 9.24 -4.12
C TYR A 52 0.95 9.71 -4.00
N TYR A 53 1.82 9.00 -4.73
CA TYR A 53 3.23 9.33 -4.86
C TYR A 53 3.60 9.46 -6.33
N GLN A 54 4.37 10.50 -6.62
CA GLN A 54 4.93 10.78 -7.95
C GLN A 54 6.44 10.95 -7.85
N TYR A 55 7.15 10.55 -8.89
CA TYR A 55 8.59 10.78 -9.00
C TYR A 55 8.89 12.01 -9.84
N ASN A 56 9.65 12.94 -9.28
CA ASN A 56 10.27 14.06 -10.00
C ASN A 56 11.80 13.85 -9.98
N SER A 57 12.51 14.50 -9.05
CA SER A 57 13.90 14.16 -8.71
C SER A 57 13.98 13.04 -7.66
N ASP A 58 12.94 12.94 -6.83
CA ASP A 58 12.74 11.94 -5.79
C ASP A 58 11.25 11.60 -5.70
N TRP A 59 10.93 10.53 -4.96
CA TRP A 59 9.54 10.18 -4.65
C TRP A 59 8.92 11.19 -3.70
N GLN A 60 7.83 11.81 -4.12
CA GLN A 60 7.08 12.78 -3.34
C GLN A 60 5.67 12.28 -3.08
N GLN A 61 5.26 12.31 -1.81
CA GLN A 61 3.87 12.05 -1.43
C GLN A 61 3.04 13.32 -1.69
N LEU A 62 2.24 13.31 -2.76
CA LEU A 62 1.45 14.48 -3.13
C LEU A 62 0.21 14.65 -2.24
N TYR A 63 -0.40 13.54 -1.83
CA TYR A 63 -1.44 13.56 -0.81
C TYR A 63 -1.51 12.24 -0.05
N ALA A 64 -2.11 12.31 1.15
CA ALA A 64 -2.48 11.16 1.94
C ALA A 64 -3.72 11.44 2.80
N GLU A 65 -4.81 10.75 2.50
CA GLU A 65 -6.05 10.75 3.26
C GLU A 65 -5.95 9.75 4.41
N ASN A 66 -5.25 10.15 5.47
CA ASN A 66 -5.10 9.30 6.65
C ASN A 66 -6.32 9.44 7.57
N PHE A 67 -6.82 8.32 8.08
CA PHE A 67 -7.83 8.33 9.13
C PHE A 67 -7.32 9.05 10.38
N ILE A 68 -8.22 9.81 11.02
CA ILE A 68 -7.99 10.26 12.39
C ILE A 68 -8.20 9.11 13.37
N THR A 69 -7.68 9.26 14.59
CA THR A 69 -7.74 8.22 15.63
C THR A 69 -9.16 7.71 15.87
N GLY A 70 -10.16 8.60 15.90
CA GLY A 70 -11.57 8.24 16.11
C GLY A 70 -12.13 7.33 15.01
N GLU A 71 -11.86 7.65 13.75
CA GLU A 71 -12.30 6.84 12.59
C GLU A 71 -11.64 5.47 12.61
N LYS A 72 -10.33 5.42 12.85
CA LYS A 72 -9.57 4.17 12.95
C LYS A 72 -10.15 3.27 14.05
N ASN A 73 -10.42 3.84 15.23
CA ASN A 73 -11.00 3.09 16.34
C ASN A 73 -12.39 2.57 16.00
N LYS A 74 -13.24 3.40 15.36
CA LYS A 74 -14.58 2.99 14.92
C LYS A 74 -14.51 1.83 13.92
N ILE A 75 -13.59 1.87 12.95
CA ILE A 75 -13.41 0.81 11.95
C ILE A 75 -12.98 -0.49 12.63
N ILE A 76 -11.95 -0.45 13.48
CA ILE A 76 -11.41 -1.65 14.14
C ILE A 76 -12.45 -2.29 15.06
N THR A 77 -13.17 -1.50 15.85
CA THR A 77 -14.21 -1.99 16.77
C THR A 77 -15.33 -2.70 16.00
N ASN A 78 -15.85 -2.08 14.94
CA ASN A 78 -16.95 -2.68 14.17
C ASN A 78 -16.49 -3.91 13.38
N LEU A 79 -15.28 -3.90 12.82
CA LEU A 79 -14.70 -5.06 12.13
C LEU A 79 -14.56 -6.25 13.09
N ASN A 80 -14.00 -6.01 14.28
CA ASN A 80 -13.83 -7.07 15.29
C ASN A 80 -15.19 -7.61 15.79
N ALA A 81 -16.18 -6.73 15.98
CA ALA A 81 -17.53 -7.13 16.33
C ALA A 81 -18.15 -8.02 15.23
N ALA A 82 -18.03 -7.63 13.97
CA ALA A 82 -18.54 -8.42 12.84
C ALA A 82 -17.85 -9.79 12.73
N VAL A 83 -16.53 -9.85 12.87
CA VAL A 83 -15.76 -11.11 12.87
C VAL A 83 -16.22 -12.03 14.00
N LYS A 84 -16.43 -11.49 15.20
CA LYS A 84 -16.95 -12.25 16.35
C LYS A 84 -18.36 -12.78 16.09
N SER A 85 -19.26 -11.93 15.59
CA SER A 85 -20.64 -12.30 15.28
C SER A 85 -20.74 -13.35 14.17
N ALA A 86 -19.82 -13.34 13.21
CA ALA A 86 -19.73 -14.34 12.16
C ALA A 86 -19.13 -15.69 12.62
N GLY A 87 -18.79 -15.85 13.90
CA GLY A 87 -18.24 -17.08 14.46
C GLY A 87 -16.76 -17.32 14.15
N PHE A 88 -16.07 -16.35 13.54
CA PHE A 88 -14.64 -16.47 13.17
C PHE A 88 -13.69 -16.00 14.27
N ALA A 89 -14.01 -16.23 15.55
CA ALA A 89 -13.12 -15.93 16.67
C ALA A 89 -11.96 -16.94 16.70
N THR A 90 -10.94 -16.73 15.87
CA THR A 90 -9.80 -17.64 15.74
C THR A 90 -8.64 -17.26 16.67
N ASN A 91 -8.10 -18.25 17.38
CA ASN A 91 -6.86 -18.15 18.17
C ASN A 91 -5.59 -18.39 17.33
N LYS A 92 -5.73 -18.77 16.06
CA LYS A 92 -4.63 -19.14 15.17
C LYS A 92 -4.51 -18.15 14.01
N ILE A 93 -3.43 -17.38 14.03
CA ILE A 93 -3.11 -16.40 12.98
C ILE A 93 -2.08 -17.04 12.05
N TRP A 94 -2.37 -17.05 10.74
CA TRP A 94 -1.51 -17.68 9.72
C TRP A 94 -0.34 -16.79 9.26
N ALA A 95 -0.48 -15.47 9.42
CA ALA A 95 0.63 -14.53 9.31
C ALA A 95 1.07 -14.17 10.73
N GLY A 96 2.30 -14.51 11.13
CA GLY A 96 2.83 -14.25 12.48
C GLY A 96 2.50 -12.85 13.01
N LYS A 97 2.35 -12.69 14.34
CA LYS A 97 1.92 -11.43 14.98
C LYS A 97 2.63 -10.22 14.36
N ARG A 98 1.91 -9.41 13.57
CA ARG A 98 2.43 -8.10 13.14
C ARG A 98 2.57 -7.24 14.38
N LYS A 99 3.81 -6.94 14.80
CA LYS A 99 4.07 -5.97 15.87
C LYS A 99 3.42 -4.63 15.47
N GLY A 100 2.42 -4.17 16.23
CA GLY A 100 1.94 -2.78 16.19
C GLY A 100 0.46 -2.52 15.86
N LEU A 101 -0.37 -3.52 15.56
CA LEU A 101 -1.80 -3.28 15.24
C LEU A 101 -2.81 -3.91 16.22
N LEU A 102 -2.34 -4.66 17.21
CA LEU A 102 -3.17 -5.28 18.25
C LEU A 102 -2.45 -5.25 19.60
N LYS A 103 -2.19 -4.06 20.12
CA LYS A 103 -2.10 -3.89 21.58
C LYS A 103 -3.34 -3.09 22.00
N PRO A 104 -3.99 -3.49 23.12
CA PRO A 104 -5.10 -2.73 23.67
C PRO A 104 -4.70 -1.28 23.97
#